data_AF-A0A402DTP4-F1
#
_entry.id   AF-A0A402DTP4-F1
#
_cell.length_a   1.000
_cell.length_b   1.000
_cell.length_c   1.000
_cell.angle_alpha   90.00
_cell.angle_beta   90.00
_cell.angle_gamma   90.00
#
_symmetry.space_group_name_H-M   'P 1'
#
loop_
_entity.id
_entity.type
_entity.pdbx_description
1 polymer ?
#
loop_
_entity_poly.entity_id
_entity_poly.type
_entity_poly.pdbx_seq_one_letter_code
_entity_poly.pdbx_strand_id
1 'polypeptide(L)'
;MLADAMGDLVQHLKDAGLGEQVAYAELHNEVDLGGLVLAGGGSPADPFWPQRPHVEAAVHRLRERHPDVLATSCYGIPPHLDMAAVPDDGQVAHFHVYLYGVLGELERWAGVRATEGFPSAELRSLLRDDAPDVAAYEGLVEPWRLAATGVSTSMFYTYDWVDTARWDAWLYERYGRWHEAMRQGLDDRLEVYARWGARHEVPVVVGEGWVGYTPLLAEFEDGPVGRAVAEHALTRCIELGVWGAVLGSNSAPHHPGWDAVEWQQRWNRRLLAGDASA
;
A
#
# COMPACT_ATOMS: atom_id res chain seq x y z
N MET A 1 -8.03 5.67 -23.02
CA MET A 1 -7.97 6.37 -21.72
C MET A 1 -8.09 5.33 -20.63
N LEU A 2 -7.52 5.53 -19.44
CA LEU A 2 -7.50 4.50 -18.38
C LEU A 2 -8.89 4.01 -17.96
N ALA A 3 -9.85 4.93 -17.79
CA ALA A 3 -11.24 4.61 -17.50
C ALA A 3 -11.90 3.72 -18.58
N ASP A 4 -11.53 3.88 -19.86
CA ASP A 4 -12.06 3.02 -20.93
C ASP A 4 -11.53 1.59 -20.79
N ALA A 5 -10.24 1.43 -20.51
CA ALA A 5 -9.64 0.11 -20.35
C ALA A 5 -10.21 -0.63 -19.13
N MET A 6 -10.40 0.06 -18.00
CA MET A 6 -11.07 -0.52 -16.83
C MET A 6 -12.54 -0.85 -17.13
N GLY A 7 -13.25 0.01 -17.85
CA GLY A 7 -14.61 -0.28 -18.30
C GLY A 7 -14.68 -1.47 -19.27
N ASP A 8 -13.74 -1.60 -20.19
CA ASP A 8 -13.65 -2.77 -21.09
C ASP A 8 -13.43 -4.06 -20.29
N LEU A 9 -12.59 -4.02 -19.25
CA LEU A 9 -12.37 -5.16 -18.35
C LEU A 9 -13.64 -5.51 -17.56
N VAL A 10 -14.33 -4.51 -16.99
CA VAL A 10 -15.60 -4.73 -16.28
C VAL A 10 -16.66 -5.32 -17.20
N GLN A 11 -16.78 -4.81 -18.43
CA GLN A 11 -17.69 -5.37 -19.43
C GLN A 11 -17.32 -6.81 -19.78
N HIS A 12 -16.03 -7.10 -19.98
CA HIS A 12 -15.55 -8.44 -20.26
C HIS A 12 -15.93 -9.45 -19.15
N LEU A 13 -15.79 -9.05 -17.88
CA LEU A 13 -16.21 -9.87 -16.74
C LEU A 13 -17.73 -10.08 -16.73
N LYS A 14 -18.53 -9.05 -17.02
CA LYS A 14 -20.00 -9.17 -17.13
C LYS A 14 -20.42 -10.11 -18.24
N ASP A 15 -19.79 -10.01 -19.42
CA ASP A 15 -20.05 -10.89 -20.57
C ASP A 15 -19.71 -12.35 -20.26
N ALA A 16 -18.72 -12.59 -19.38
CA ALA A 16 -18.38 -13.91 -18.85
C ALA A 16 -19.29 -14.37 -17.70
N GLY A 17 -20.30 -13.59 -17.30
CA GLY A 17 -21.21 -13.90 -16.20
C GLY A 17 -20.61 -13.69 -14.81
N LEU A 18 -19.54 -12.90 -14.70
CA LEU A 18 -18.81 -12.62 -13.45
C LEU A 18 -19.07 -11.22 -12.89
N GLY A 19 -20.11 -10.52 -13.37
CA GLY A 19 -20.40 -9.14 -12.98
C GLY A 19 -20.75 -9.00 -11.50
N GLU A 20 -21.50 -9.94 -10.94
CA GLU A 20 -21.94 -9.90 -9.52
C GLU A 20 -20.79 -10.17 -8.53
N GLN A 21 -19.65 -10.67 -9.01
CA GLN A 21 -18.45 -10.95 -8.21
C GLN A 21 -17.55 -9.72 -8.09
N VAL A 22 -17.83 -8.64 -8.83
CA VAL A 22 -17.09 -7.38 -8.75
C VAL A 22 -17.65 -6.53 -7.62
N ALA A 23 -16.91 -6.41 -6.52
CA ALA A 23 -17.31 -5.57 -5.40
C ALA A 23 -17.28 -4.06 -5.75
N TYR A 24 -16.23 -3.62 -6.42
CA TYR A 24 -16.06 -2.28 -6.97
C TYR A 24 -14.90 -2.29 -8.00
N ALA A 25 -14.78 -1.22 -8.79
CA ALA A 25 -13.72 -1.04 -9.76
C ALA A 25 -12.93 0.24 -9.45
N GLU A 26 -11.61 0.11 -9.34
CA GLU A 26 -10.69 1.23 -9.21
C GLU A 26 -10.06 1.59 -10.56
N LEU A 27 -9.83 2.88 -10.81
CA LEU A 27 -9.18 3.32 -12.04
C LEU A 27 -7.74 2.80 -12.17
N HIS A 28 -7.01 2.86 -11.06
CA HIS A 28 -5.60 2.53 -10.95
C HIS A 28 -5.24 2.32 -9.48
N ASN A 29 -4.22 1.51 -9.24
CA ASN A 29 -3.53 1.45 -7.96
C ASN A 29 -2.74 2.75 -7.73
N GLU A 30 -2.94 3.45 -6.61
CA GLU A 30 -2.10 4.59 -6.19
C GLU A 30 -1.96 5.69 -7.28
N VAL A 31 -3.06 6.36 -7.60
CA VAL A 31 -3.08 7.41 -8.64
C VAL A 31 -2.11 8.56 -8.35
N ASP A 32 -1.77 8.76 -7.08
CA ASP A 32 -0.85 9.76 -6.54
C ASP A 32 0.64 9.39 -6.65
N LEU A 33 0.95 8.24 -7.26
CA LEU A 33 2.32 7.77 -7.47
C LEU A 33 2.66 7.55 -8.95
N GLY A 34 3.96 7.53 -9.24
CA GLY A 34 4.49 7.14 -10.55
C GLY A 34 4.12 8.07 -11.71
N GLY A 35 3.99 7.49 -12.91
CA GLY A 35 3.80 8.23 -14.14
C GLY A 35 2.46 8.94 -14.27
N LEU A 36 1.43 8.52 -13.52
CA LEU A 36 0.11 9.15 -13.55
C LEU A 36 0.09 10.54 -12.96
N VAL A 37 0.94 10.80 -11.96
CA VAL A 37 1.14 12.15 -11.39
C VAL A 37 1.55 13.13 -12.48
N LEU A 38 2.57 12.77 -13.26
CA LEU A 38 3.08 13.61 -14.34
C LEU A 38 2.05 13.76 -15.49
N ALA A 39 1.38 12.66 -15.84
CA ALA A 39 0.35 12.67 -16.88
C ALA A 39 -0.87 13.53 -16.50
N GLY A 40 -1.17 13.62 -15.20
CA GLY A 40 -2.20 14.48 -14.64
C GLY A 40 -1.79 15.93 -14.41
N GLY A 41 -0.61 16.35 -14.88
CA GLY A 41 -0.10 17.71 -14.69
C GLY A 41 0.43 18.00 -13.27
N GLY A 42 0.54 16.98 -12.44
CA GLY A 42 1.10 17.06 -11.10
C GLY A 42 2.63 17.01 -11.09
N SER A 43 3.18 17.07 -9.88
CA SER A 43 4.60 16.86 -9.63
C SER A 43 4.79 16.06 -8.34
N PRO A 44 5.97 15.49 -8.07
CA PRO A 44 6.23 14.85 -6.78
C PRO A 44 6.01 15.77 -5.57
N ALA A 45 6.05 17.09 -5.75
CA ALA A 45 5.79 18.07 -4.70
C ALA A 45 4.30 18.40 -4.51
N ASP A 46 3.47 18.16 -5.53
CA ASP A 46 2.03 18.36 -5.51
C ASP A 46 1.36 17.38 -6.48
N PRO A 47 1.17 16.11 -6.05
CA PRO A 47 0.59 15.10 -6.92
C PRO A 47 -0.93 15.16 -6.99
N PHE A 48 -1.60 15.83 -6.04
CA PHE A 48 -3.04 15.71 -5.84
C PHE A 48 -3.84 16.79 -6.60
N TRP A 49 -3.60 18.07 -6.34
CA TRP A 49 -4.46 19.14 -6.84
C TRP A 49 -4.50 19.25 -8.38
N PRO A 50 -3.36 19.19 -9.09
CA PRO A 50 -3.38 19.24 -10.55
C PRO A 50 -4.08 18.03 -11.17
N GLN A 51 -3.95 16.87 -10.53
CA GLN A 51 -4.50 15.60 -11.01
C GLN A 51 -6.00 15.45 -10.70
N ARG A 52 -6.48 16.09 -9.62
CA ARG A 52 -7.86 16.00 -9.12
C ARG A 52 -8.94 16.06 -10.23
N PRO A 53 -9.00 17.08 -11.12
CA PRO A 53 -10.04 17.14 -12.15
C PRO A 53 -9.95 15.99 -13.18
N HIS A 54 -8.75 15.44 -13.41
CA HIS A 54 -8.56 14.32 -14.32
C HIS A 54 -9.04 13.00 -13.72
N VAL A 55 -8.78 12.78 -12.43
CA VAL A 55 -9.28 11.61 -11.70
C VAL A 55 -10.80 11.67 -11.60
N GLU A 56 -11.37 12.81 -11.25
CA GLU A 56 -12.82 13.03 -11.21
C GLU A 56 -13.48 12.73 -12.56
N ALA A 57 -12.95 13.28 -13.65
CA ALA A 57 -13.50 13.00 -14.98
C ALA A 57 -13.41 11.51 -15.36
N ALA A 58 -12.34 10.81 -14.93
CA ALA A 58 -12.15 9.40 -15.21
C ALA A 58 -13.08 8.50 -14.38
N VAL A 59 -13.27 8.81 -13.09
CA VAL A 59 -14.19 8.07 -12.21
C VAL A 59 -15.61 8.28 -12.70
N HIS A 60 -16.02 9.52 -12.97
CA HIS A 60 -17.32 9.83 -13.55
C HIS A 60 -17.61 9.02 -14.82
N ARG A 61 -16.65 8.95 -15.75
CA ARG A 61 -16.80 8.16 -16.97
C ARG A 61 -17.00 6.66 -16.71
N LEU A 62 -16.28 6.09 -15.74
CA LEU A 62 -16.46 4.69 -15.36
C LEU A 62 -17.86 4.44 -14.78
N ARG A 63 -18.37 5.38 -13.98
CA ARG A 63 -19.73 5.35 -13.40
C ARG A 63 -20.81 5.42 -14.48
N GLU A 64 -20.66 6.29 -15.47
CA GLU A 64 -21.62 6.38 -16.59
C GLU A 64 -21.69 5.09 -17.39
N ARG A 65 -20.54 4.42 -17.58
CA ARG A 65 -20.45 3.20 -18.37
C ARG A 65 -20.95 1.96 -17.62
N HIS A 66 -20.74 1.90 -16.32
CA HIS A 66 -21.13 0.78 -15.45
C HIS A 66 -21.83 1.26 -14.19
N PRO A 67 -23.07 1.80 -14.30
CA PRO A 67 -23.80 2.36 -13.16
C PRO A 67 -24.19 1.31 -12.10
N ASP A 68 -24.04 0.03 -12.43
CA ASP A 68 -24.28 -1.13 -11.59
C ASP A 68 -23.04 -1.58 -10.78
N VAL A 69 -21.87 -0.97 -11.01
CA VAL A 69 -20.62 -1.26 -10.28
C VAL A 69 -20.10 0.02 -9.62
N LEU A 70 -19.74 -0.06 -8.33
CA LEU A 70 -19.14 1.09 -7.64
C LEU A 70 -17.79 1.44 -8.27
N ALA A 71 -17.55 2.70 -8.59
CA ALA A 71 -16.31 3.18 -9.19
C ALA A 71 -15.52 4.08 -8.24
N THR A 72 -14.19 3.96 -8.25
CA THR A 72 -13.31 4.80 -7.42
C THR A 72 -11.90 4.97 -7.99
N SER A 73 -11.05 5.71 -7.26
CA SER A 73 -9.59 5.77 -7.40
C SER A 73 -8.94 5.37 -6.07
N CYS A 74 -7.74 4.79 -6.14
CA CYS A 74 -6.95 4.41 -4.98
C CYS A 74 -5.79 5.38 -4.76
N TYR A 75 -5.46 5.70 -3.50
CA TYR A 75 -4.31 6.54 -3.13
C TYR A 75 -3.33 5.78 -2.23
N GLY A 76 -2.06 5.77 -2.63
CA GLY A 76 -0.96 5.10 -1.93
C GLY A 76 -0.43 5.88 -0.73
N ILE A 77 -0.36 7.20 -0.87
CA ILE A 77 0.02 8.14 0.18
C ILE A 77 -1.07 9.22 0.29
N PRO A 78 -2.27 8.88 0.79
CA PRO A 78 -3.38 9.83 0.81
C PRO A 78 -3.02 11.14 1.54
N PRO A 79 -3.46 12.30 1.05
CA PRO A 79 -3.15 13.60 1.62
C PRO A 79 -3.98 13.83 2.89
N HIS A 80 -3.73 13.05 3.95
CA HIS A 80 -4.54 13.04 5.18
C HIS A 80 -4.63 14.39 5.91
N LEU A 81 -3.74 15.35 5.60
CA LEU A 81 -3.80 16.73 6.08
C LEU A 81 -4.50 17.71 5.12
N ASP A 82 -4.79 17.29 3.89
CA ASP A 82 -5.47 18.04 2.84
C ASP A 82 -6.40 17.14 2.00
N MET A 83 -7.35 16.50 2.67
CA MET A 83 -8.29 15.58 2.01
C MET A 83 -9.23 16.26 0.99
N ALA A 84 -9.22 17.58 0.91
CA ALA A 84 -9.95 18.32 -0.13
C ALA A 84 -9.34 18.12 -1.53
N ALA A 85 -8.06 17.72 -1.59
CA ALA A 85 -7.37 17.40 -2.83
C ALA A 85 -7.84 16.07 -3.44
N VAL A 86 -8.51 15.20 -2.66
CA VAL A 86 -9.14 13.97 -3.15
C VAL A 86 -10.47 14.31 -3.84
N PRO A 87 -10.78 13.75 -5.03
CA PRO A 87 -12.07 13.88 -5.68
C PRO A 87 -13.25 13.36 -4.86
N ASP A 88 -14.35 14.09 -4.87
CA ASP A 88 -15.57 13.79 -4.12
C ASP A 88 -16.47 12.75 -4.83
N ASP A 89 -16.12 12.33 -6.04
CA ASP A 89 -16.99 11.58 -6.95
C ASP A 89 -16.77 10.06 -6.92
N GLY A 90 -15.81 9.59 -6.11
CA GLY A 90 -15.61 8.17 -5.81
C GLY A 90 -16.77 7.59 -4.99
N GLN A 91 -17.20 6.37 -5.32
CA GLN A 91 -18.27 5.67 -4.60
C GLN A 91 -17.77 4.75 -3.48
N VAL A 92 -16.45 4.66 -3.32
CA VAL A 92 -15.73 3.95 -2.26
C VAL A 92 -14.50 4.78 -1.90
N ALA A 93 -14.22 5.04 -0.64
CA ALA A 93 -12.99 5.70 -0.20
C ALA A 93 -11.87 4.65 -0.10
N HIS A 94 -11.13 4.42 -1.19
CA HIS A 94 -10.06 3.42 -1.26
C HIS A 94 -8.70 4.06 -0.98
N PHE A 95 -8.08 3.70 0.14
CA PHE A 95 -6.83 4.31 0.60
C PHE A 95 -5.84 3.26 1.09
N HIS A 96 -4.54 3.51 0.95
CA HIS A 96 -3.50 2.71 1.57
C HIS A 96 -3.01 3.35 2.86
N VAL A 97 -2.47 2.54 3.78
CA VAL A 97 -1.86 3.02 5.02
C VAL A 97 -0.54 2.29 5.25
N TYR A 98 0.55 2.93 4.82
CA TYR A 98 1.92 2.50 5.16
C TYR A 98 2.57 3.47 6.13
N LEU A 99 3.00 2.97 7.29
CA LEU A 99 3.61 3.80 8.32
C LEU A 99 5.06 4.14 8.05
N TYR A 100 5.79 3.21 7.43
CA TYR A 100 7.25 3.12 7.36
C TYR A 100 7.95 3.21 8.72
N GLY A 101 7.79 4.28 9.52
CA GLY A 101 8.30 4.36 10.89
C GLY A 101 9.75 3.91 11.01
N VAL A 102 9.98 2.84 11.78
CA VAL A 102 11.32 2.23 11.94
C VAL A 102 11.90 1.67 10.63
N LEU A 103 11.07 1.14 9.72
CA LEU A 103 11.49 0.75 8.37
C LEU A 103 11.98 1.96 7.58
N GLY A 104 11.29 3.10 7.70
CA GLY A 104 11.73 4.35 7.09
C GLY A 104 13.06 4.86 7.66
N GLU A 105 13.32 4.65 8.96
CA GLU A 105 14.63 4.92 9.57
C GLU A 105 15.72 4.01 8.97
N LEU A 106 15.44 2.71 8.86
CA LEU A 106 16.35 1.74 8.25
C LEU A 106 16.69 2.15 6.83
N GLU A 107 15.68 2.39 5.98
CA GLU A 107 15.89 2.72 4.58
C GLU A 107 16.76 3.96 4.39
N ARG A 108 16.58 4.99 5.23
CA ARG A 108 17.42 6.19 5.21
C ARG A 108 18.83 5.90 5.71
N TRP A 109 18.97 5.16 6.81
CA TRP A 109 20.27 4.81 7.37
C TRP A 109 21.10 3.95 6.42
N ALA A 110 20.49 2.95 5.79
CA ALA A 110 21.12 2.08 4.81
C ALA A 110 21.22 2.72 3.41
N GLY A 111 20.53 3.82 3.13
CA GLY A 111 20.53 4.43 1.80
C GLY A 111 19.90 3.52 0.74
N VAL A 112 18.81 2.81 1.08
CA VAL A 112 18.11 1.86 0.18
C VAL A 112 17.69 2.52 -1.14
N ARG A 113 17.32 3.80 -1.08
CA ARG A 113 16.87 4.60 -2.23
C ARG A 113 17.94 5.57 -2.73
N ALA A 114 19.20 5.41 -2.32
CA ALA A 114 20.28 6.28 -2.77
C ALA A 114 20.59 6.03 -4.26
N THR A 115 20.85 7.11 -5.00
CA THR A 115 21.29 7.07 -6.40
C THR A 115 22.80 7.23 -6.55
N GLU A 116 23.46 7.85 -5.56
CA GLU A 116 24.90 8.05 -5.50
C GLU A 116 25.51 7.26 -4.34
N GLY A 117 26.71 6.70 -4.54
CA GLY A 117 27.43 5.98 -3.49
C GLY A 117 26.79 4.65 -3.07
N PHE A 118 25.90 4.08 -3.89
CA PHE A 118 25.25 2.80 -3.63
C PHE A 118 26.15 1.60 -3.97
N PRO A 119 26.20 0.54 -3.13
CA PRO A 119 25.57 0.43 -1.83
C PRO A 119 26.43 1.15 -0.76
N SER A 120 25.76 1.78 0.20
CA SER A 120 26.39 2.44 1.36
C SER A 120 27.15 1.44 2.24
N ALA A 121 28.00 1.94 3.15
CA ALA A 121 28.69 1.07 4.10
C ALA A 121 27.68 0.36 5.04
N GLU A 122 26.62 1.07 5.40
CA GLU A 122 25.52 0.62 6.23
C GLU A 122 24.74 -0.51 5.54
N LEU A 123 24.34 -0.34 4.27
CA LEU A 123 23.67 -1.40 3.52
C LEU A 123 24.57 -2.62 3.36
N ARG A 124 25.85 -2.43 3.05
CA ARG A 124 26.82 -3.55 2.95
C ARG A 124 26.88 -4.37 4.24
N SER A 125 26.69 -3.75 5.41
CA SER A 125 26.65 -4.47 6.68
C SER A 125 25.42 -5.37 6.86
N LEU A 126 24.34 -5.08 6.12
CA LEU A 126 23.11 -5.88 6.09
C LEU A 126 23.09 -6.93 4.97
N LEU A 127 23.98 -6.86 3.98
CA LEU A 127 23.97 -7.82 2.86
C LEU A 127 24.36 -9.23 3.31
N ARG A 128 23.82 -10.22 2.62
CA ARG A 128 24.33 -11.59 2.68
C ARG A 128 25.76 -11.64 2.18
N ASP A 129 26.53 -12.61 2.70
CA ASP A 129 27.93 -12.78 2.34
C ASP A 129 28.11 -13.18 0.85
N ASP A 130 27.06 -13.72 0.22
CA ASP A 130 27.02 -14.12 -1.18
C ASP A 130 26.31 -13.10 -2.10
N ALA A 131 26.01 -11.89 -1.61
CA ALA A 131 25.44 -10.84 -2.43
C ALA A 131 26.36 -10.49 -3.61
N PRO A 132 25.85 -10.42 -4.85
CA PRO A 132 26.64 -10.08 -6.03
C PRO A 132 27.07 -8.61 -6.01
N ASP A 133 28.02 -8.24 -6.85
CA ASP A 133 28.28 -6.81 -7.13
C ASP A 133 27.01 -6.17 -7.74
N VAL A 134 26.70 -4.93 -7.36
CA VAL A 134 25.57 -4.16 -7.90
C VAL A 134 25.65 -4.07 -9.42
N ALA A 135 26.85 -3.86 -9.99
CA ALA A 135 27.01 -3.77 -11.45
C ALA A 135 26.66 -5.10 -12.16
N ALA A 136 26.90 -6.24 -11.49
CA ALA A 136 26.50 -7.54 -12.02
C ALA A 136 24.98 -7.78 -11.87
N TYR A 137 24.37 -7.23 -10.82
CA TYR A 137 22.93 -7.34 -10.58
C TYR A 137 22.08 -6.43 -11.47
N GLU A 138 22.55 -5.22 -11.80
CA GLU A 138 21.83 -4.27 -12.66
C GLU A 138 21.40 -4.90 -13.99
N GLY A 139 22.25 -5.77 -14.57
CA GLY A 139 21.95 -6.50 -15.80
C GLY A 139 20.88 -7.60 -15.67
N LEU A 140 20.47 -7.94 -14.43
CA LEU A 140 19.48 -8.98 -14.13
C LEU A 140 18.07 -8.40 -13.91
N VAL A 141 17.97 -7.09 -13.65
CA VAL A 141 16.67 -6.46 -13.44
C VAL A 141 15.99 -6.26 -14.79
N GLU A 142 14.92 -7.02 -15.00
CA GLU A 142 14.11 -6.93 -16.21
C GLU A 142 13.57 -5.50 -16.42
N PRO A 143 13.79 -4.86 -17.60
CA PRO A 143 13.42 -3.47 -17.83
C PRO A 143 11.94 -3.15 -17.58
N TRP A 144 11.05 -4.12 -17.82
CA TRP A 144 9.62 -3.95 -17.60
C TRP A 144 9.27 -3.78 -16.12
N ARG A 145 10.05 -4.38 -15.19
CA ARG A 145 9.81 -4.24 -13.75
C ARG A 145 10.04 -2.81 -13.29
N LEU A 146 11.13 -2.20 -13.76
CA LEU A 146 11.45 -0.80 -13.49
C LEU A 146 10.37 0.13 -14.06
N ALA A 147 9.90 -0.16 -15.28
CA ALA A 147 8.85 0.64 -15.93
C ALA A 147 7.48 0.51 -15.25
N ALA A 148 7.14 -0.66 -14.71
CA ALA A 148 5.82 -0.95 -14.18
C ALA A 148 5.63 -0.59 -12.71
N THR A 149 6.67 -0.69 -11.88
CA THR A 149 6.52 -0.69 -10.41
C THR A 149 6.97 0.61 -9.72
N GLY A 150 7.73 1.46 -10.41
CA GLY A 150 8.38 2.62 -9.76
C GLY A 150 9.46 2.25 -8.74
N VAL A 151 9.75 0.96 -8.57
CA VAL A 151 10.83 0.44 -7.71
C VAL A 151 12.16 0.59 -8.43
N SER A 152 13.15 1.20 -7.76
CA SER A 152 14.48 1.40 -8.32
C SER A 152 15.31 0.12 -8.32
N THR A 153 16.36 0.06 -9.14
CA THR A 153 17.33 -1.03 -9.09
C THR A 153 18.00 -1.14 -7.71
N SER A 154 18.23 -0.02 -7.02
CA SER A 154 18.78 -0.02 -5.66
C SER A 154 17.84 -0.67 -4.64
N MET A 155 16.54 -0.44 -4.76
CA MET A 155 15.52 -1.11 -3.95
C MET A 155 15.48 -2.61 -4.26
N PHE A 156 15.38 -2.99 -5.53
CA PHE A 156 15.40 -4.40 -5.93
C PHE A 156 16.65 -5.13 -5.41
N TYR A 157 17.83 -4.56 -5.62
CA TYR A 157 19.09 -5.11 -5.10
C TYR A 157 19.06 -5.27 -3.58
N THR A 158 18.61 -4.24 -2.86
CA THR A 158 18.52 -4.27 -1.40
C THR A 158 17.63 -5.44 -0.96
N TYR A 159 16.37 -5.47 -1.39
CA TYR A 159 15.40 -6.43 -0.87
C TYR A 159 15.66 -7.87 -1.33
N ASP A 160 16.35 -8.07 -2.45
CA ASP A 160 16.76 -9.40 -2.92
C ASP A 160 17.97 -9.97 -2.15
N TRP A 161 18.87 -9.12 -1.66
CA TRP A 161 20.20 -9.56 -1.18
C TRP A 161 20.55 -9.22 0.26
N VAL A 162 19.71 -8.49 1.00
CA VAL A 162 19.90 -8.36 2.45
C VAL A 162 19.77 -9.71 3.17
N ASP A 163 20.56 -9.89 4.21
CA ASP A 163 20.36 -10.94 5.20
C ASP A 163 19.17 -10.52 6.07
N THR A 164 18.04 -11.23 5.92
CA THR A 164 16.78 -10.87 6.57
C THR A 164 16.86 -10.94 8.09
N ALA A 165 17.71 -11.81 8.65
CA ALA A 165 17.93 -11.86 10.09
C ALA A 165 18.67 -10.61 10.59
N ARG A 166 19.67 -10.12 9.83
CA ARG A 166 20.36 -8.85 10.16
C ARG A 166 19.43 -7.64 10.01
N TRP A 167 18.60 -7.65 8.95
CA TRP A 167 17.58 -6.64 8.71
C TRP A 167 16.56 -6.56 9.85
N ASP A 168 15.96 -7.68 10.23
CA ASP A 168 14.97 -7.75 11.30
C ASP A 168 15.58 -7.42 12.66
N ALA A 169 16.77 -7.91 12.96
CA ALA A 169 17.48 -7.57 14.20
C ALA A 169 17.67 -6.05 14.34
N TRP A 170 18.02 -5.36 13.26
CA TRP A 170 18.15 -3.90 13.26
C TRP A 170 16.83 -3.21 13.58
N LEU A 171 15.73 -3.67 12.97
CA LEU A 171 14.38 -3.12 13.18
C LEU A 171 13.90 -3.37 14.61
N TYR A 172 14.04 -4.59 15.13
CA TYR A 172 13.63 -4.95 16.48
C TYR A 172 14.37 -4.14 17.56
N GLU A 173 15.67 -3.92 17.40
CA GLU A 173 16.48 -3.11 18.34
C GLU A 173 15.96 -1.66 18.45
N ARG A 174 15.39 -1.12 17.37
CA ARG A 174 14.99 0.30 17.27
C ARG A 174 13.48 0.53 17.35
N TYR A 175 12.67 -0.51 17.19
CA TYR A 175 11.21 -0.40 17.13
C TYR A 175 10.61 0.32 18.33
N GLY A 176 11.15 0.10 19.54
CA GLY A 176 10.66 0.75 20.75
C GLY A 176 10.63 2.29 20.69
N ARG A 177 11.49 2.91 19.87
CA ARG A 177 11.50 4.38 19.65
C ARG A 177 10.37 4.86 18.75
N TRP A 178 9.86 3.98 17.90
CA TRP A 178 8.85 4.28 16.89
C TRP A 178 7.46 3.76 17.24
N HIS A 179 7.34 2.81 18.17
CA HIS A 179 6.09 2.15 18.53
C HIS A 179 4.92 3.14 18.67
N GLU A 180 5.06 4.16 19.52
CA GLU A 180 3.97 5.11 19.77
C GLU A 180 3.70 6.01 18.57
N ALA A 181 4.74 6.49 17.88
CA ALA A 181 4.58 7.33 16.70
C ALA A 181 3.92 6.58 15.53
N MET A 182 4.24 5.30 15.36
CA MET A 182 3.60 4.43 14.38
C MET A 182 2.13 4.20 14.74
N ARG A 183 1.83 3.91 16.02
CA ARG A 183 0.45 3.72 16.50
C ARG A 183 -0.41 4.97 16.30
N GLN A 184 0.07 6.13 16.73
CA GLN A 184 -0.62 7.41 16.52
C GLN A 184 -0.80 7.71 15.02
N GLY A 185 0.21 7.43 14.21
CA GLY A 185 0.14 7.61 12.77
C GLY A 185 -0.91 6.72 12.08
N LEU A 186 -1.21 5.53 12.61
CA LEU A 186 -2.34 4.72 12.16
C LEU A 186 -3.66 5.39 12.55
N ASP A 187 -3.80 5.74 13.82
CA ASP A 187 -5.04 6.29 14.38
C ASP A 187 -5.45 7.58 13.66
N ASP A 188 -4.50 8.49 13.44
CA ASP A 188 -4.74 9.77 12.76
C ASP A 188 -5.24 9.56 11.33
N ARG A 189 -4.55 8.71 10.55
CA ARG A 189 -4.88 8.47 9.14
C ARG A 189 -6.23 7.75 9.00
N LEU A 190 -6.44 6.69 9.78
CA LEU A 190 -7.69 5.93 9.75
C LEU A 190 -8.87 6.79 10.17
N GLU A 191 -8.73 7.64 11.18
CA GLU A 191 -9.79 8.55 11.60
C GLU A 191 -10.11 9.59 10.51
N VAL A 192 -9.09 10.14 9.84
CA VAL A 192 -9.28 11.04 8.71
C VAL A 192 -10.05 10.35 7.58
N TYR A 193 -9.70 9.11 7.24
CA TYR A 193 -10.36 8.36 6.17
C TYR A 193 -11.81 8.04 6.51
N ALA A 194 -12.07 7.61 7.74
CA ALA A 194 -13.43 7.36 8.24
C ALA A 194 -14.29 8.64 8.19
N ARG A 195 -13.74 9.79 8.62
CA ARG A 195 -14.43 11.09 8.54
C ARG A 195 -14.69 11.51 7.10
N TRP A 196 -13.75 11.24 6.19
CA TRP A 196 -13.94 11.53 4.77
C TRP A 196 -15.05 10.66 4.17
N GLY A 197 -15.04 9.35 4.42
CA GLY A 197 -16.10 8.44 3.96
C GLY A 197 -17.47 8.82 4.51
N ALA A 198 -17.56 9.13 5.81
CA ALA A 198 -18.81 9.57 6.44
C ALA A 198 -19.34 10.88 5.85
N ARG A 199 -18.46 11.84 5.53
CA ARG A 199 -18.84 13.12 4.90
C ARG A 199 -19.42 12.94 3.50
N HIS A 200 -18.91 11.97 2.75
CA HIS A 200 -19.32 11.70 1.37
C HIS A 200 -20.34 10.56 1.26
N GLU A 201 -20.76 9.99 2.39
CA GLU A 201 -21.72 8.88 2.47
C GLU A 201 -21.27 7.64 1.66
N VAL A 202 -19.96 7.34 1.69
CA VAL A 202 -19.36 6.19 0.98
C VAL A 202 -18.61 5.26 1.93
N PRO A 203 -18.57 3.94 1.63
CA PRO A 203 -17.77 2.99 2.42
C PRO A 203 -16.27 3.29 2.31
N VAL A 204 -15.53 3.02 3.36
CA VAL A 204 -14.06 3.14 3.39
C VAL A 204 -13.41 1.77 3.24
N VAL A 205 -12.37 1.67 2.41
CA VAL A 205 -11.55 0.47 2.24
C VAL A 205 -10.07 0.81 2.44
N VAL A 206 -9.37 -0.02 3.21
CA VAL A 206 -7.90 0.01 3.30
C VAL A 206 -7.32 -1.11 2.44
N GLY A 207 -6.81 -0.75 1.27
CA GLY A 207 -6.36 -1.69 0.24
C GLY A 207 -4.99 -2.31 0.48
N GLU A 208 -4.12 -1.55 1.15
CA GLU A 208 -2.75 -1.96 1.46
C GLU A 208 -2.30 -1.36 2.79
N GLY A 209 -1.42 -2.08 3.49
CA GLY A 209 -0.88 -1.70 4.80
C GLY A 209 -0.24 -2.89 5.52
N TRP A 210 0.63 -2.70 6.52
CA TRP A 210 0.63 -1.54 7.44
C TRP A 210 2.01 -0.92 7.67
N VAL A 211 3.10 -1.67 7.44
CA VAL A 211 4.45 -1.19 7.72
C VAL A 211 5.06 -0.58 6.46
N GLY A 212 5.24 -1.35 5.39
CA GLY A 212 5.81 -0.88 4.13
C GLY A 212 6.39 -2.02 3.30
N TYR A 213 7.13 -1.69 2.25
CA TYR A 213 7.74 -2.70 1.39
C TYR A 213 9.00 -3.30 2.06
N THR A 214 8.94 -4.60 2.38
CA THR A 214 9.98 -5.33 3.11
C THR A 214 10.59 -6.47 2.27
N PRO A 215 11.84 -6.91 2.57
CA PRO A 215 12.39 -8.12 1.94
C PRO A 215 11.46 -9.32 2.13
N LEU A 216 11.32 -10.18 1.10
CA LEU A 216 10.33 -11.26 1.08
C LEU A 216 10.36 -12.18 2.31
N LEU A 217 11.56 -12.46 2.85
CA LEU A 217 11.76 -13.37 3.98
C LEU A 217 12.10 -12.62 5.29
N ALA A 218 11.83 -11.33 5.36
CA ALA A 218 11.87 -10.57 6.61
C ALA A 218 10.62 -10.86 7.43
N GLU A 219 10.79 -11.05 8.73
CA GLU A 219 9.73 -11.35 9.69
C GLU A 219 9.25 -10.13 10.47
N PHE A 220 9.85 -8.94 10.28
CA PHE A 220 9.40 -7.76 11.04
C PHE A 220 7.91 -7.47 10.86
N GLU A 221 7.40 -7.53 9.62
CA GLU A 221 5.99 -7.29 9.31
C GLU A 221 5.11 -8.52 9.56
N ASP A 222 5.52 -9.70 9.08
CA ASP A 222 4.70 -10.91 9.16
C ASP A 222 4.84 -11.66 10.50
N GLY A 223 5.80 -11.28 11.33
CA GLY A 223 6.06 -11.84 12.66
C GLY A 223 5.27 -11.13 13.78
N PRO A 224 5.57 -11.43 15.06
CA PRO A 224 4.77 -10.95 16.18
C PRO A 224 4.64 -9.42 16.29
N VAL A 225 5.70 -8.67 15.95
CA VAL A 225 5.71 -7.20 16.05
C VAL A 225 4.80 -6.57 14.98
N GLY A 226 5.01 -6.90 13.71
CA GLY A 226 4.17 -6.38 12.64
C GLY A 226 2.73 -6.86 12.71
N ARG A 227 2.50 -8.10 13.17
CA ARG A 227 1.13 -8.54 13.51
C ARG A 227 0.52 -7.65 14.58
N ALA A 228 1.21 -7.32 15.67
CA ALA A 228 0.65 -6.41 16.67
C ALA A 228 0.28 -5.03 16.10
N VAL A 229 1.07 -4.50 15.15
CA VAL A 229 0.73 -3.27 14.41
C VAL A 229 -0.54 -3.46 13.57
N ALA A 230 -0.62 -4.56 12.82
CA ALA A 230 -1.79 -4.90 12.01
C ALA A 230 -3.05 -5.11 12.87
N GLU A 231 -2.93 -5.79 14.01
CA GLU A 231 -4.02 -6.04 14.95
C GLU A 231 -4.58 -4.74 15.54
N HIS A 232 -3.71 -3.79 15.87
CA HIS A 232 -4.12 -2.44 16.28
C HIS A 232 -4.89 -1.74 15.15
N ALA A 233 -4.34 -1.74 13.93
CA ALA A 233 -4.98 -1.12 12.77
C ALA A 233 -6.35 -1.74 12.44
N LEU A 234 -6.46 -3.07 12.47
CA LEU A 234 -7.70 -3.79 12.22
C LEU A 234 -8.75 -3.53 13.30
N THR A 235 -8.36 -3.48 14.57
CA THR A 235 -9.25 -3.07 15.66
C THR A 235 -9.79 -1.67 15.40
N ARG A 236 -8.90 -0.74 15.04
CA ARG A 236 -9.27 0.65 14.74
C ARG A 236 -10.19 0.76 13.53
N CYS A 237 -9.94 -0.03 12.47
CA CYS A 237 -10.82 -0.12 11.31
C CYS A 237 -12.23 -0.56 11.70
N ILE A 238 -12.35 -1.58 12.55
CA ILE A 238 -13.64 -2.06 13.04
C ILE A 238 -14.36 -0.98 13.87
N GLU A 239 -13.67 -0.32 14.80
CA GLU A 239 -14.24 0.76 15.63
C GLU A 239 -14.75 1.94 14.79
N LEU A 240 -14.06 2.23 13.68
CA LEU A 240 -14.40 3.31 12.75
C LEU A 240 -15.44 2.90 11.70
N GLY A 241 -15.88 1.65 11.68
CA GLY A 241 -16.84 1.15 10.69
C GLY A 241 -16.30 1.10 9.27
N VAL A 242 -14.99 0.86 9.11
CA VAL A 242 -14.37 0.63 7.79
C VAL A 242 -15.00 -0.61 7.15
N TRP A 243 -15.32 -0.52 5.86
CA TRP A 243 -16.06 -1.56 5.14
C TRP A 243 -15.18 -2.77 4.78
N GLY A 244 -13.90 -2.53 4.47
CA GLY A 244 -12.94 -3.58 4.19
C GLY A 244 -11.51 -3.12 4.49
N ALA A 245 -10.66 -4.05 4.92
CA ALA A 245 -9.25 -3.78 5.17
C ALA A 245 -8.44 -5.05 4.88
N VAL A 246 -7.26 -4.90 4.28
CA VAL A 246 -6.29 -6.00 4.23
C VAL A 246 -5.80 -6.34 5.63
N LEU A 247 -5.50 -7.62 5.85
CA LEU A 247 -4.96 -8.05 7.14
C LEU A 247 -3.48 -7.66 7.28
N GLY A 248 -2.73 -7.68 6.18
CA GLY A 248 -1.35 -7.20 6.10
C GLY A 248 -0.83 -7.21 4.66
N SER A 249 0.34 -6.61 4.44
CA SER A 249 0.90 -6.35 3.11
C SER A 249 1.23 -7.61 2.30
N ASN A 250 1.50 -8.72 2.99
CA ASN A 250 2.02 -9.96 2.41
C ASN A 250 1.03 -11.13 2.49
N SER A 251 -0.22 -10.90 2.10
CA SER A 251 -1.33 -11.86 2.24
C SER A 251 -1.55 -12.75 1.00
N ALA A 252 -0.50 -13.39 0.46
CA ALA A 252 -0.63 -14.31 -0.68
C ALA A 252 0.28 -15.56 -0.57
N PRO A 253 -0.02 -16.68 -1.27
CA PRO A 253 0.65 -17.98 -1.08
C PRO A 253 2.18 -18.02 -1.24
N HIS A 254 2.77 -17.01 -1.86
CA HIS A 254 4.22 -16.91 -2.04
C HIS A 254 4.91 -16.10 -0.92
N HIS A 255 4.16 -15.55 0.02
CA HIS A 255 4.67 -14.81 1.16
C HIS A 255 4.61 -15.63 2.46
N PRO A 256 5.60 -15.49 3.37
CA PRO A 256 5.59 -16.17 4.66
C PRO A 256 4.34 -15.89 5.52
N GLY A 257 3.78 -14.67 5.44
CA GLY A 257 2.55 -14.30 6.16
C GLY A 257 1.34 -15.21 5.85
N TRP A 258 1.33 -15.89 4.70
CA TRP A 258 0.25 -16.79 4.30
C TRP A 258 0.05 -17.98 5.24
N ASP A 259 1.11 -18.44 5.90
CA ASP A 259 1.06 -19.59 6.82
C ASP A 259 0.37 -19.25 8.15
N ALA A 260 0.09 -17.97 8.42
CA ALA A 260 -0.62 -17.51 9.61
C ALA A 260 -2.15 -17.76 9.55
N VAL A 261 -2.57 -18.97 9.15
CA VAL A 261 -3.96 -19.32 8.82
C VAL A 261 -4.93 -19.00 9.97
N GLU A 262 -4.63 -19.42 11.19
CA GLU A 262 -5.51 -19.19 12.35
C GLU A 262 -5.67 -17.69 12.66
N TRP A 263 -4.59 -16.93 12.52
CA TRP A 263 -4.58 -15.48 12.70
C TRP A 263 -5.44 -14.80 11.64
N GLN A 264 -5.26 -15.17 10.36
CA GLN A 264 -6.03 -14.61 9.26
C GLN A 264 -7.52 -14.93 9.39
N GLN A 265 -7.88 -16.18 9.71
CA GLN A 265 -9.27 -16.57 9.91
C GLN A 265 -9.92 -15.84 11.09
N ARG A 266 -9.18 -15.62 12.19
CA ARG A 266 -9.67 -14.87 13.35
C ARG A 266 -10.01 -13.43 12.94
N TRP A 267 -9.09 -12.74 12.28
CA TRP A 267 -9.29 -11.34 11.93
C TRP A 267 -10.31 -11.12 10.81
N ASN A 268 -10.35 -12.00 9.81
CA ASN A 268 -11.43 -11.98 8.82
C ASN A 268 -12.81 -12.12 9.48
N ARG A 269 -12.98 -13.04 10.44
CA ARG A 269 -14.26 -13.17 11.17
C ARG A 269 -14.63 -11.90 11.94
N ARG A 270 -13.66 -11.28 12.62
CA ARG A 270 -13.90 -10.04 13.39
C ARG A 270 -14.27 -8.87 12.49
N LEU A 271 -13.56 -8.69 11.38
CA LEU A 271 -13.83 -7.63 10.41
C LEU A 271 -15.23 -7.79 9.80
N LEU A 272 -15.58 -9.01 9.36
CA LEU A 272 -16.90 -9.32 8.81
C LEU A 272 -18.04 -9.17 9.83
N ALA A 273 -17.77 -9.40 11.11
CA ALA A 273 -18.76 -9.25 12.18
C ALA A 273 -18.88 -7.81 12.71
N GLY A 274 -17.92 -6.93 12.41
CA GLY A 274 -17.82 -5.62 13.03
C GLY A 274 -17.49 -5.68 14.54
N ASP A 275 -16.76 -6.70 14.99
CA ASP A 275 -16.50 -6.96 16.42
C ASP A 275 -15.12 -6.43 16.89
N ALA A 276 -15.15 -5.29 17.58
CA ALA A 276 -13.97 -4.64 18.15
C ALA A 276 -13.51 -5.26 19.49
N SER A 277 -14.26 -6.20 20.08
CA SER A 277 -13.89 -6.78 21.38
C SER A 277 -12.65 -7.68 21.28
N ALA A 278 -11.67 -7.45 22.17
CA ALA A 278 -10.41 -8.19 22.27
C ALA A 278 -10.43 -9.16 23.45
#